data_AF-A0AAW4IJ61-F1
#
_entry.id   AF-A0AAW4IJ61-F1
#
_cell.length_a   1.000
_cell.length_b   1.000
_cell.length_c   1.000
_cell.angle_alpha   90.00
_cell.angle_beta   90.00
_cell.angle_gamma   90.00
#
_symmetry.space_group_name_H-M   'P 1'
#
loop_
_entity.id
_entity.type
_entity.pdbx_description
1 polymer ?
#
loop_
_entity_poly.entity_id
_entity_poly.type
_entity_poly.pdbx_seq_one_letter_code
_entity_poly.pdbx_strand_id
1 'polypeptide(L)'
;FGLIYEQREVLEETERTQFAAAGTVRTSDGREIRFTLQLDMQRSYREESSVSLRLGDAVAVDPLVINFDGTAAQLQDLRFAFDLDGDGQTEQVPLLAGNRGYLALDTNQNARIDSGLELFGPDTGNGFTELARHDSDGNGWIDEADPVFHQLRVWTPNADGSGSLQTLEELGVGAVQLTAQATPFALRTADNHSLGAVRSTSIYLRENGSAGTVQQIDLSV
;
A
#
# COMPACT_ATOMS: atom_id res chain seq x y z
N PHE A 1 -9.07 1.09 59.32
CA PHE A 1 -9.86 0.82 58.09
C PHE A 1 -8.94 1.04 56.90
N GLY A 2 -8.78 0.03 56.05
CA GLY A 2 -8.02 0.14 54.81
C GLY A 2 -8.92 -0.25 53.65
N LEU A 3 -9.03 0.62 52.65
CA LEU A 3 -9.69 0.32 51.39
C LEU A 3 -8.58 -0.06 50.40
N ILE A 4 -8.65 -1.26 49.82
CA ILE A 4 -7.80 -1.66 48.69
C ILE A 4 -8.67 -1.51 47.45
N TYR A 5 -8.23 -0.70 46.50
CA TYR A 5 -8.86 -0.52 45.19
C TYR A 5 -7.94 -1.15 44.14
N GLU A 6 -8.41 -2.20 43.50
CA GLU A 6 -7.76 -2.85 42.36
C GLU A 6 -8.62 -2.58 41.12
N GLN A 7 -8.05 -1.91 40.11
CA GLN A 7 -8.70 -1.68 38.82
C GLN A 7 -7.98 -2.51 37.76
N ARG A 8 -8.76 -3.34 37.08
CA ARG A 8 -8.33 -4.19 35.97
C ARG A 8 -9.09 -3.72 34.73
N GLU A 9 -8.38 -3.17 33.76
CA GLU A 9 -8.93 -2.86 32.45
C GLU A 9 -8.46 -3.93 31.47
N VAL A 10 -9.41 -4.54 30.77
CA VAL A 10 -9.13 -5.47 29.67
C VAL A 10 -9.68 -4.82 28.42
N LEU A 11 -8.79 -4.47 27.49
CA LEU A 11 -9.15 -4.02 26.16
C LEU A 11 -9.04 -5.20 25.21
N GLU A 12 -10.13 -5.52 24.51
CA GLU A 12 -10.15 -6.49 23.42
C GLU A 12 -10.60 -5.78 22.14
N GLU A 13 -9.76 -5.80 21.11
CA GLU A 13 -10.09 -5.29 19.78
C GLU A 13 -10.03 -6.43 18.78
N THR A 14 -11.04 -6.52 17.91
CA THR A 14 -10.99 -7.42 16.76
C THR A 14 -11.45 -6.66 15.53
N GLU A 15 -10.68 -6.80 14.46
CA GLU A 15 -10.92 -6.14 13.18
C GLU A 15 -10.79 -7.18 12.07
N ARG A 16 -11.72 -7.17 11.12
CA ARG A 16 -11.66 -8.03 9.93
C ARG A 16 -12.18 -7.29 8.72
N THR A 17 -11.40 -7.32 7.64
CA THR A 17 -11.76 -6.75 6.34
C THR A 17 -11.55 -7.80 5.26
N GLN A 18 -12.57 -8.02 4.44
CA GLN A 18 -12.55 -8.98 3.36
C GLN A 18 -12.70 -8.26 2.03
N PHE A 19 -11.84 -8.62 1.08
CA PHE A 19 -11.89 -8.14 -0.30
C PHE A 19 -11.87 -9.32 -1.25
N ALA A 20 -12.73 -9.27 -2.27
CA ALA A 20 -12.76 -10.28 -3.32
C ALA A 20 -12.92 -9.60 -4.67
N ALA A 21 -12.16 -10.07 -5.66
CA ALA A 21 -12.25 -9.63 -7.04
C ALA A 21 -12.27 -10.85 -7.95
N ALA A 22 -13.08 -10.81 -9.00
CA ALA A 22 -13.12 -11.85 -10.03
C ALA A 22 -13.43 -11.21 -11.37
N GLY A 23 -12.91 -11.80 -12.44
CA GLY A 23 -13.10 -11.27 -13.78
C GLY A 23 -12.58 -12.21 -14.85
N THR A 24 -12.81 -11.81 -16.10
CA THR A 24 -12.27 -12.48 -17.28
C THR A 24 -11.52 -11.46 -18.12
N VAL A 25 -10.25 -11.72 -18.38
CA VAL A 25 -9.40 -10.96 -19.29
C VAL A 25 -9.50 -11.62 -20.66
N ARG A 26 -9.78 -10.83 -21.70
CA ARG A 26 -9.73 -11.31 -23.08
C ARG A 26 -8.56 -10.64 -23.78
N THR A 27 -7.53 -11.41 -24.08
CA THR A 27 -6.34 -10.91 -24.77
C THR A 27 -6.62 -10.70 -26.27
N SER A 28 -5.75 -9.94 -26.93
CA SER A 28 -5.87 -9.60 -28.36
C SER A 28 -5.80 -10.83 -29.28
N ASP A 29 -5.14 -11.90 -28.85
CA ASP A 29 -5.09 -13.21 -29.51
C ASP A 29 -6.35 -14.07 -29.30
N GLY A 30 -7.34 -13.57 -28.53
CA GLY A 30 -8.63 -14.21 -28.28
C GLY A 30 -8.65 -15.18 -27.10
N ARG A 31 -7.56 -15.32 -26.35
CA ARG A 31 -7.55 -16.16 -25.13
C ARG A 31 -8.35 -15.48 -24.02
N GLU A 32 -9.16 -16.28 -23.33
CA GLU A 32 -9.86 -15.86 -22.11
C GLU A 32 -9.13 -16.37 -20.87
N ILE A 33 -8.80 -15.48 -19.95
CA ILE A 33 -8.17 -15.78 -18.67
C ILE A 33 -9.14 -15.39 -17.58
N ARG A 34 -9.59 -16.36 -16.79
CA ARG A 34 -10.40 -16.08 -15.61
C ARG A 34 -9.51 -15.93 -14.40
N PHE A 35 -9.71 -14.88 -13.62
CA PHE A 35 -9.04 -14.70 -12.35
C PHE A 35 -10.05 -14.61 -11.21
N THR A 36 -9.62 -15.09 -10.05
CA THR A 36 -10.30 -14.92 -8.77
C THR A 36 -9.25 -14.56 -7.73
N LEU A 37 -9.50 -13.52 -6.97
CA LEU A 37 -8.64 -13.01 -5.92
C LEU A 37 -9.47 -12.85 -4.65
N GLN A 38 -8.95 -13.35 -3.54
CA GLN A 38 -9.55 -13.18 -2.22
C GLN A 38 -8.46 -12.72 -1.26
N LEU A 39 -8.77 -11.66 -0.52
CA LEU A 39 -7.94 -11.11 0.53
C LEU A 39 -8.75 -11.06 1.82
N ASP A 40 -8.22 -11.69 2.87
CA ASP A 40 -8.78 -11.69 4.21
C ASP A 40 -7.76 -11.05 5.15
N MET A 41 -8.12 -9.89 5.71
CA MET A 41 -7.34 -9.18 6.72
C MET A 41 -8.02 -9.37 8.05
N GLN A 42 -7.29 -9.82 9.07
CA GLN A 42 -7.81 -10.00 10.42
C GLN A 42 -6.77 -9.60 11.47
N ARG A 43 -7.21 -8.93 12.54
CA ARG A 43 -6.41 -8.63 13.73
C ARG A 43 -7.25 -8.88 14.98
N SER A 44 -6.64 -9.44 16.00
CA SER A 44 -7.18 -9.48 17.37
C SER A 44 -6.11 -8.99 18.33
N TYR A 45 -6.44 -7.99 19.15
CA TYR A 45 -5.58 -7.46 20.21
C TYR A 45 -6.27 -7.62 21.56
N ARG A 46 -5.50 -7.99 22.57
CA ARG A 46 -5.96 -8.08 23.95
C ARG A 46 -4.88 -7.52 24.86
N GLU A 47 -5.22 -6.46 25.60
CA GLU A 47 -4.35 -5.87 26.60
C GLU A 47 -5.03 -5.87 27.96
N GLU A 48 -4.22 -6.05 28.99
CA GLU A 48 -4.62 -5.90 30.38
C GLU A 48 -3.72 -4.83 31.03
N SER A 49 -4.13 -3.56 31.00
CA SER A 49 -3.33 -2.43 31.49
C SER A 49 -4.16 -1.15 31.64
N SER A 50 -3.71 -0.23 32.50
CA SER A 50 -4.31 1.09 32.71
C SER A 50 -3.64 2.18 31.86
N VAL A 51 -4.40 2.75 30.93
CA VAL A 51 -4.29 4.03 30.19
C VAL A 51 -2.89 4.62 29.90
N SER A 52 -2.58 4.81 28.60
CA SER A 52 -2.33 6.15 28.07
C SER A 52 -2.74 6.28 26.59
N LEU A 53 -3.70 7.16 26.31
CA LEU A 53 -4.14 7.55 24.96
C LEU A 53 -3.43 8.85 24.60
N ARG A 54 -2.65 8.85 23.50
CA ARG A 54 -2.07 10.06 22.92
C ARG A 54 -2.75 10.28 21.57
N LEU A 55 -3.77 11.15 21.56
CA LEU A 55 -4.39 11.67 20.35
C LEU A 55 -3.53 12.83 19.84
N GLY A 56 -2.76 12.58 18.80
CA GLY A 56 -2.16 13.60 17.96
C GLY A 56 -2.43 13.20 16.52
N ASP A 57 -3.00 14.11 15.74
CA ASP A 57 -3.23 13.93 14.31
C ASP A 57 -1.86 13.84 13.62
N ALA A 58 -1.34 12.63 13.47
CA ALA A 58 -0.23 12.37 12.56
C ALA A 58 -0.72 12.72 11.15
N VAL A 59 0.07 13.51 10.41
CA VAL A 59 -0.23 13.80 9.01
C VAL A 59 -0.07 12.48 8.26
N ALA A 60 -1.20 11.92 7.82
CA ALA A 60 -1.20 10.68 7.05
C ALA A 60 -0.83 11.00 5.60
N VAL A 61 0.11 10.24 5.04
CA VAL A 61 0.48 10.32 3.61
C VAL A 61 0.21 8.97 2.95
N ASP A 62 -0.35 8.98 1.73
CA ASP A 62 -1.14 7.86 1.22
C ASP A 62 -0.57 7.17 -0.04
N PRO A 63 0.64 6.58 -0.04
CA PRO A 63 1.20 5.98 -1.25
C PRO A 63 0.47 4.71 -1.70
N LEU A 64 0.55 4.41 -3.00
CA LEU A 64 0.16 3.12 -3.57
C LEU A 64 1.24 2.06 -3.35
N VAL A 65 0.85 0.93 -2.76
CA VAL A 65 1.69 -0.25 -2.53
C VAL A 65 1.18 -1.43 -3.35
N ILE A 66 2.08 -2.07 -4.10
CA ILE A 66 1.80 -3.30 -4.84
C ILE A 66 2.24 -4.52 -4.02
N ASN A 67 1.34 -5.52 -3.90
CA ASN A 67 1.59 -6.73 -3.12
C ASN A 67 1.81 -7.95 -4.02
N PHE A 68 2.97 -8.61 -3.90
CA PHE A 68 3.29 -9.81 -4.68
C PHE A 68 3.11 -11.13 -3.92
N ASP A 69 2.98 -11.09 -2.60
CA ASP A 69 2.84 -12.27 -1.74
C ASP A 69 1.42 -12.83 -1.65
N GLY A 70 0.44 -12.23 -2.34
CA GLY A 70 -0.97 -12.64 -2.28
C GLY A 70 -1.65 -12.37 -0.93
N THR A 71 -1.01 -11.61 -0.05
CA THR A 71 -1.54 -11.16 1.24
C THR A 71 -1.58 -9.62 1.28
N ALA A 72 -2.34 -9.05 2.23
CA ALA A 72 -2.44 -7.59 2.38
C ALA A 72 -1.10 -6.95 2.68
N ALA A 73 -1.00 -5.64 2.52
CA ALA A 73 0.16 -4.87 2.92
C ALA A 73 0.45 -5.06 4.41
N GLN A 74 1.73 -5.23 4.70
CA GLN A 74 2.24 -5.39 6.06
C GLN A 74 3.40 -4.40 6.21
N LEU A 75 3.43 -3.70 7.35
CA LEU A 75 4.48 -2.75 7.69
C LEU A 75 5.39 -3.36 8.76
N GLN A 76 6.68 -3.06 8.69
CA GLN A 76 7.68 -3.40 9.70
C GLN A 76 7.83 -2.22 10.67
N ASP A 77 8.27 -2.51 11.89
CA ASP A 77 8.62 -1.48 12.87
C ASP A 77 9.94 -0.77 12.51
N LEU A 78 10.75 -1.38 11.64
CA LEU A 78 11.95 -0.77 11.09
C LEU A 78 11.56 0.37 10.14
N ARG A 79 12.12 1.55 10.38
CA ARG A 79 11.86 2.77 9.61
C ARG A 79 13.09 3.20 8.81
N PHE A 80 12.86 3.97 7.76
CA PHE A 80 13.91 4.61 6.96
C PHE A 80 13.58 6.09 6.76
N ALA A 81 14.60 6.92 6.54
CA ALA A 81 14.44 8.34 6.30
C ALA A 81 14.09 8.59 4.82
N PHE A 82 12.98 9.28 4.56
CA PHE A 82 12.53 9.61 3.20
C PHE A 82 11.66 10.87 3.22
N ASP A 83 11.80 11.71 2.21
CA ASP A 83 10.97 12.91 2.00
C ASP A 83 9.63 12.45 1.41
N LEU A 84 8.70 12.07 2.27
CA LEU A 84 7.46 11.41 1.87
C LEU A 84 6.42 12.41 1.34
N ASP A 85 6.44 13.66 1.79
CA ASP A 85 5.51 14.70 1.35
C ASP A 85 6.10 15.69 0.33
N GLY A 86 7.40 15.62 0.05
CA GLY A 86 8.08 16.43 -0.95
C GLY A 86 8.43 17.84 -0.46
N ASP A 87 8.45 18.09 0.85
CA ASP A 87 8.78 19.39 1.43
C ASP A 87 10.30 19.65 1.56
N GLY A 88 11.12 18.63 1.28
CA GLY A 88 12.58 18.65 1.38
C GLY A 88 13.13 18.31 2.78
N GLN A 89 12.27 17.96 3.73
CA GLN A 89 12.61 17.30 4.99
C GLN A 89 12.38 15.80 4.85
N THR A 90 12.82 15.00 5.83
CA THR A 90 12.67 13.55 5.76
C THR A 90 11.93 13.05 6.98
N GLU A 91 10.96 12.17 6.74
CA GLU A 91 10.16 11.50 7.75
C GLU A 91 10.71 10.09 8.00
N GLN A 92 10.35 9.53 9.17
CA GLN A 92 10.66 8.14 9.49
C GLN A 92 9.54 7.24 8.99
N VAL A 93 9.69 6.73 7.78
CA VAL A 93 8.68 5.92 7.09
C VAL A 93 8.84 4.45 7.46
N PRO A 94 7.77 3.72 7.85
CA PRO A 94 7.83 2.28 8.05
C PRO A 94 8.23 1.53 6.78
N LEU A 95 9.14 0.56 6.89
CA LEU A 95 9.44 -0.34 5.77
C LEU A 95 8.27 -1.28 5.50
N LEU A 96 8.07 -1.60 4.21
CA LEU A 96 7.14 -2.64 3.82
C LEU A 96 7.72 -4.02 4.19
N ALA A 97 6.90 -4.93 4.71
CA ALA A 97 7.29 -6.32 4.93
C ALA A 97 7.13 -7.15 3.66
N GLY A 98 7.88 -8.25 3.53
CA GLY A 98 7.74 -9.22 2.44
C GLY A 98 8.04 -8.66 1.05
N ASN A 99 7.48 -9.29 0.01
CA ASN A 99 7.68 -8.89 -1.38
C ASN A 99 6.62 -7.86 -1.80
N ARG A 100 6.86 -6.60 -1.38
CA ARG A 100 5.99 -5.45 -1.63
C ARG A 100 6.85 -4.25 -2.03
N GLY A 101 6.27 -3.31 -2.75
CA GLY A 101 6.95 -2.08 -3.13
C GLY A 101 5.96 -0.94 -3.38
N TYR A 102 6.48 0.27 -3.38
CA TYR A 102 5.73 1.47 -3.75
C TYR A 102 5.67 1.59 -5.26
N LEU A 103 4.48 1.90 -5.80
CA LEU A 103 4.37 2.26 -7.21
C LEU A 103 4.93 3.68 -7.40
N ALA A 104 5.86 3.82 -8.34
CA ALA A 104 6.62 5.03 -8.51
C ALA A 104 6.80 5.40 -9.99
N LEU A 105 7.01 6.69 -10.24
CA LEU A 105 7.38 7.27 -11.51
C LEU A 105 8.53 8.25 -11.27
N ASP A 106 9.73 7.90 -11.76
CA ASP A 106 10.90 8.78 -11.75
C ASP A 106 10.66 9.97 -12.71
N THR A 107 10.13 11.06 -12.16
CA THR A 107 9.70 12.23 -12.93
C THR A 107 10.87 13.12 -13.34
N ASN A 108 11.98 13.06 -12.61
CA ASN A 108 13.18 13.88 -12.83
C ASN A 108 14.28 13.14 -13.61
N GLN A 109 14.08 11.84 -13.90
CA GLN A 109 14.94 10.94 -14.66
C GLN A 109 16.34 10.74 -14.03
N ASN A 110 16.44 10.77 -12.71
CA ASN A 110 17.70 10.59 -11.98
C ASN A 110 18.00 9.11 -11.65
N ALA A 111 17.12 8.19 -12.07
CA ALA A 111 17.17 6.75 -11.82
C ALA A 111 17.07 6.35 -10.35
N ARG A 112 16.48 7.20 -9.51
CA ARG A 112 16.21 6.99 -8.10
C ARG A 112 14.79 7.44 -7.80
N ILE A 113 14.30 7.03 -6.64
CA ILE A 113 13.08 7.57 -6.05
C ILE A 113 13.54 8.21 -4.75
N ASP A 114 13.61 9.54 -4.75
CA ASP A 114 14.15 10.32 -3.64
C ASP A 114 13.17 11.33 -3.05
N SER A 115 11.98 11.45 -3.65
CA SER A 115 10.88 12.26 -3.13
C SER A 115 9.53 11.56 -3.28
N GLY A 116 8.62 11.82 -2.35
CA GLY A 116 7.23 11.38 -2.40
C GLY A 116 6.46 11.90 -3.61
N LEU A 117 6.95 12.98 -4.25
CA LEU A 117 6.42 13.48 -5.53
C LEU A 117 6.62 12.51 -6.70
N GLU A 118 7.48 11.51 -6.52
CA GLU A 118 7.72 10.42 -7.48
C GLU A 118 6.92 9.15 -7.12
N LEU A 119 6.15 9.20 -6.03
CA LEU A 119 5.19 8.16 -5.65
C LEU A 119 3.77 8.60 -6.03
N PHE A 120 2.87 7.63 -6.17
CA PHE A 120 1.45 7.93 -6.37
C PHE A 120 0.73 8.01 -5.03
N GLY A 121 0.15 9.17 -4.73
CA GLY A 121 -0.67 9.45 -3.55
C GLY A 121 -0.22 10.65 -2.72
N PRO A 122 1.08 10.88 -2.47
CA PRO A 122 1.51 11.95 -1.59
C PRO A 122 1.11 13.37 -2.01
N ASP A 123 1.01 13.64 -3.31
CA ASP A 123 0.66 14.98 -3.83
C ASP A 123 -0.80 15.35 -3.52
N THR A 124 -1.75 14.42 -3.74
CA THR A 124 -3.19 14.71 -3.65
C THR A 124 -3.93 13.99 -2.53
N GLY A 125 -3.27 13.04 -1.85
CA GLY A 125 -3.90 12.07 -0.96
C GLY A 125 -4.70 10.99 -1.69
N ASN A 126 -4.58 10.87 -3.02
CA ASN A 126 -5.33 9.88 -3.80
C ASN A 126 -4.51 9.30 -4.95
N GLY A 127 -3.72 8.26 -4.63
CA GLY A 127 -2.79 7.67 -5.58
C GLY A 127 -3.46 7.03 -6.79
N PHE A 128 -4.66 6.47 -6.66
CA PHE A 128 -5.40 5.95 -7.82
C PHE A 128 -5.86 7.06 -8.76
N THR A 129 -6.22 8.23 -8.22
CA THR A 129 -6.59 9.40 -9.04
C THR A 129 -5.38 9.99 -9.75
N GLU A 130 -4.23 10.03 -9.08
CA GLU A 130 -2.97 10.45 -9.71
C GLU A 130 -2.57 9.50 -10.84
N LEU A 131 -2.61 8.19 -10.59
CA LEU A 131 -2.32 7.17 -11.60
C LEU A 131 -3.29 7.25 -12.79
N ALA A 132 -4.58 7.50 -12.53
CA ALA A 132 -5.60 7.63 -13.57
C ALA A 132 -5.39 8.81 -14.53
N ARG A 133 -4.57 9.81 -14.18
CA ARG A 133 -4.19 10.88 -15.11
C ARG A 133 -3.38 10.39 -16.30
N HIS A 134 -2.82 9.18 -16.20
CA HIS A 134 -1.99 8.57 -17.22
C HIS A 134 -2.70 7.49 -18.05
N ASP A 135 -3.99 7.25 -17.78
CA ASP A 135 -4.86 6.39 -18.59
C ASP A 135 -5.20 7.11 -19.90
N SER A 136 -4.48 6.76 -20.95
CA SER A 136 -4.48 7.46 -22.23
C SER A 136 -5.66 7.06 -23.12
N ASP A 137 -6.17 5.83 -22.96
CA ASP A 137 -7.29 5.31 -23.73
C ASP A 137 -8.62 5.31 -22.94
N GLY A 138 -8.57 5.60 -21.63
CA GLY A 138 -9.72 5.74 -20.74
C GLY A 138 -10.37 4.41 -20.37
N ASN A 139 -9.65 3.29 -20.47
CA ASN A 139 -10.19 1.96 -20.28
C ASN A 139 -10.27 1.54 -18.80
N GLY A 140 -9.74 2.35 -17.88
CA GLY A 140 -9.74 2.10 -16.44
C GLY A 140 -8.58 1.22 -15.95
N TRP A 141 -7.60 0.97 -16.81
CA TRP A 141 -6.36 0.26 -16.54
C TRP A 141 -5.17 1.09 -16.97
N ILE A 142 -4.04 0.89 -16.29
CA ILE A 142 -2.74 1.28 -16.83
C ILE A 142 -2.07 0.02 -17.34
N ASP A 143 -1.88 -0.06 -18.66
CA ASP A 143 -1.30 -1.21 -19.36
C ASP A 143 -0.38 -0.78 -20.53
N GLU A 144 0.11 -1.72 -21.33
CA GLU A 144 1.04 -1.45 -22.44
C GLU A 144 0.49 -0.48 -23.50
N ALA A 145 -0.82 -0.24 -23.56
CA ALA A 145 -1.41 0.77 -24.42
C ALA A 145 -1.12 2.20 -23.93
N ASP A 146 -0.73 2.36 -22.66
CA ASP A 146 -0.44 3.65 -22.04
C ASP A 146 1.05 4.01 -22.11
N PRO A 147 1.41 5.21 -22.62
CA PRO A 147 2.80 5.64 -22.70
C PRO A 147 3.56 5.67 -21.36
N VAL A 148 2.85 5.80 -20.24
CA VAL A 148 3.45 5.80 -18.90
C VAL A 148 3.90 4.41 -18.47
N PHE A 149 3.30 3.33 -18.98
CA PHE A 149 3.41 2.00 -18.40
C PHE A 149 4.85 1.50 -18.32
N HIS A 150 5.62 1.68 -19.39
CA HIS A 150 7.04 1.30 -19.44
C HIS A 150 7.95 2.20 -18.56
N GLN A 151 7.44 3.32 -18.07
CA GLN A 151 8.14 4.25 -17.17
C GLN A 151 7.84 3.95 -15.70
N LEU A 152 6.73 3.27 -15.41
CA LEU A 152 6.38 2.88 -14.06
C LEU A 152 7.42 1.93 -13.46
N ARG A 153 7.70 2.13 -12.19
CA ARG A 153 8.62 1.33 -11.39
C ARG A 153 7.93 0.88 -10.12
N VAL A 154 8.42 -0.22 -9.59
CA VAL A 154 8.17 -0.65 -8.23
C VAL A 154 9.45 -0.41 -7.44
N TRP A 155 9.35 0.47 -6.47
CA TRP A 155 10.44 0.83 -5.58
C TRP A 155 10.33 0.09 -4.26
N THR A 156 11.39 -0.62 -3.90
CA THR A 156 11.51 -1.29 -2.60
C THR A 156 12.67 -0.66 -1.83
N PRO A 157 12.39 0.22 -0.86
CA PRO A 157 13.43 0.82 -0.04
C PRO A 157 14.07 -0.20 0.91
N ASN A 158 15.34 0.02 1.19
CA ASN A 158 16.12 -0.60 2.25
C ASN A 158 16.23 0.36 3.44
N ALA A 159 16.61 -0.18 4.59
CA ALA A 159 16.74 0.60 5.83
C ALA A 159 17.80 1.72 5.77
N ASP A 160 18.77 1.64 4.85
CA ASP A 160 19.80 2.67 4.64
C ASP A 160 19.37 3.78 3.67
N GLY A 161 18.11 3.76 3.19
CA GLY A 161 17.59 4.70 2.20
C GLY A 161 17.99 4.38 0.76
N SER A 162 18.84 3.36 0.54
CA SER A 162 18.98 2.76 -0.79
C SER A 162 17.70 1.98 -1.14
N GLY A 163 17.52 1.59 -2.39
CA GLY A 163 16.40 0.73 -2.77
C GLY A 163 16.61 0.07 -4.10
N SER A 164 15.81 -0.96 -4.37
CA SER A 164 15.73 -1.56 -5.69
C SER A 164 14.59 -0.93 -6.48
N LEU A 165 14.83 -0.70 -7.77
CA LEU A 165 13.81 -0.32 -8.73
C LEU A 165 13.68 -1.44 -9.75
N GLN A 166 12.46 -1.89 -9.95
CA GLN A 166 12.12 -2.87 -10.98
C GLN A 166 10.99 -2.33 -11.84
N THR A 167 10.96 -2.68 -13.12
CA THR A 167 9.83 -2.35 -13.98
C THR A 167 8.64 -3.26 -13.67
N LEU A 168 7.43 -2.83 -14.06
CA LEU A 168 6.24 -3.68 -13.98
C LEU A 168 6.43 -4.98 -14.80
N GLU A 169 7.06 -4.87 -15.97
CA GLU A 169 7.37 -6.01 -16.85
C GLU A 169 8.34 -7.01 -16.19
N GLU A 170 9.41 -6.54 -15.55
CA GLU A 170 10.35 -7.40 -14.81
C GLU A 170 9.67 -8.18 -13.68
N LEU A 171 8.62 -7.58 -13.10
CA LEU A 171 7.79 -8.19 -12.07
C LEU A 171 6.62 -8.98 -12.67
N GLY A 172 6.51 -9.06 -14.00
CA GLY A 172 5.47 -9.79 -14.72
C GLY A 172 4.06 -9.22 -14.52
N VAL A 173 3.96 -7.93 -14.17
CA VAL A 173 2.70 -7.17 -14.10
C VAL A 173 2.38 -6.63 -15.48
N GLY A 174 1.19 -6.96 -15.99
CA GLY A 174 0.72 -6.57 -17.31
C GLY A 174 -0.28 -5.41 -17.30
N ALA A 175 -1.04 -5.26 -16.21
CA ALA A 175 -2.02 -4.19 -16.09
C ALA A 175 -2.35 -3.88 -14.63
N VAL A 176 -2.61 -2.60 -14.32
CA VAL A 176 -3.04 -2.14 -12.99
C VAL A 176 -4.41 -1.50 -13.09
N GLN A 177 -5.38 -1.96 -12.29
CA GLN A 177 -6.74 -1.42 -12.30
C GLN A 177 -6.82 -0.10 -11.50
N LEU A 178 -7.48 0.90 -12.07
CA LEU A 178 -7.63 2.22 -11.45
C LEU A 178 -8.81 2.30 -10.46
N THR A 179 -9.79 1.42 -10.62
CA THR A 179 -10.95 1.34 -9.73
C THR A 179 -10.58 0.62 -8.44
N ALA A 180 -10.58 1.34 -7.32
CA ALA A 180 -10.28 0.80 -6.00
C ALA A 180 -11.50 0.85 -5.07
N GLN A 181 -11.67 -0.19 -4.25
CA GLN A 181 -12.76 -0.27 -3.28
C GLN A 181 -12.24 0.06 -1.88
N ALA A 182 -13.04 0.76 -1.09
CA ALA A 182 -12.70 1.05 0.30
C ALA A 182 -12.52 -0.25 1.09
N THR A 183 -11.36 -0.42 1.69
CA THR A 183 -10.97 -1.59 2.49
C THR A 183 -10.24 -1.15 3.75
N PRO A 184 -10.88 -0.30 4.59
CA PRO A 184 -10.26 0.22 5.79
C PRO A 184 -9.74 -0.93 6.67
N PHE A 185 -8.46 -0.87 7.03
CA PHE A 185 -7.84 -1.84 7.92
C PHE A 185 -6.63 -1.22 8.63
N ALA A 186 -6.66 -1.16 9.96
CA ALA A 186 -5.55 -0.57 10.70
C ALA A 186 -4.30 -1.47 10.74
N LEU A 187 -3.15 -0.88 10.39
CA LEU A 187 -1.83 -1.51 10.43
C LEU A 187 -1.14 -1.09 11.72
N ARG A 188 -0.89 -2.05 12.61
CA ARG A 188 -0.37 -1.77 13.96
C ARG A 188 0.74 -2.75 14.35
N THR A 189 1.59 -2.32 15.28
CA THR A 189 2.57 -3.19 15.95
C THR A 189 1.86 -4.18 16.90
N ALA A 190 2.62 -5.15 17.42
CA ALA A 190 2.11 -6.09 18.43
C ALA A 190 1.62 -5.39 19.71
N ASP A 191 2.24 -4.26 20.06
CA ASP A 191 1.87 -3.43 21.22
C ASP A 191 0.80 -2.38 20.88
N ASN A 192 0.07 -2.56 19.78
CA ASN A 192 -1.04 -1.73 19.31
C ASN A 192 -0.67 -0.28 18.91
N HIS A 193 0.60 0.03 18.66
CA HIS A 193 1.00 1.31 18.08
C HIS A 193 0.63 1.38 16.59
N SER A 194 0.14 2.54 16.13
CA SER A 194 -0.21 2.76 14.71
C SER A 194 1.04 2.80 13.83
N LEU A 195 1.04 2.01 12.77
CA LEU A 195 1.99 2.10 11.65
C LEU A 195 1.35 2.76 10.42
N GLY A 196 0.02 2.70 10.33
CA GLY A 196 -0.77 3.26 9.26
C GLY A 196 -2.13 2.56 9.13
N ALA A 197 -2.79 2.75 8.00
CA ALA A 197 -4.01 2.02 7.67
C ALA A 197 -4.13 1.77 6.16
N VAL A 198 -4.64 0.62 5.76
CA VAL A 198 -5.12 0.42 4.40
C VAL A 198 -6.38 1.26 4.24
N ARG A 199 -6.46 2.05 3.17
CA ARG A 199 -7.65 2.85 2.83
C ARG A 199 -8.51 2.17 1.77
N SER A 200 -7.87 1.74 0.69
CA SER A 200 -8.55 1.08 -0.44
C SER A 200 -7.69 0.00 -1.07
N THR A 201 -8.35 -0.89 -1.81
CA THR A 201 -7.71 -1.99 -2.54
C THR A 201 -8.26 -2.07 -3.95
N SER A 202 -7.33 -2.17 -4.89
CA SER A 202 -7.54 -2.50 -6.30
C SER A 202 -6.75 -3.77 -6.64
N ILE A 203 -6.74 -4.16 -7.90
CA ILE A 203 -6.01 -5.32 -8.40
C ILE A 203 -5.00 -4.95 -9.50
N TYR A 204 -4.02 -5.82 -9.69
CA TYR A 204 -3.22 -5.87 -10.91
C TYR A 204 -3.32 -7.27 -11.52
N LEU A 205 -3.06 -7.35 -12.82
CA LEU A 205 -3.02 -8.60 -13.58
C LEU A 205 -1.57 -8.89 -13.98
N ARG A 206 -1.23 -10.17 -14.00
CA ARG A 206 0.05 -10.66 -14.49
C ARG A 206 -0.10 -11.30 -15.87
N GLU A 207 0.99 -11.29 -16.62
CA GLU A 207 1.07 -11.96 -17.93
C GLU A 207 0.79 -13.47 -17.87
N ASN A 208 1.11 -14.10 -16.73
CA ASN A 208 0.82 -15.51 -16.48
C ASN A 208 -0.67 -15.80 -16.16
N GLY A 209 -1.52 -14.77 -16.13
CA GLY A 209 -2.95 -14.86 -15.87
C GLY A 209 -3.36 -14.86 -14.40
N SER A 210 -2.41 -14.76 -13.48
CA SER A 210 -2.72 -14.52 -12.05
C SER A 210 -2.97 -13.03 -11.78
N ALA A 211 -3.53 -12.74 -10.62
CA ALA A 211 -3.83 -11.38 -10.17
C ALA A 211 -3.26 -11.17 -8.75
N GLY A 212 -2.99 -9.92 -8.41
CA GLY A 212 -2.66 -9.51 -7.04
C GLY A 212 -3.33 -8.18 -6.69
N THR A 213 -2.96 -7.59 -5.55
CA THR A 213 -3.58 -6.36 -5.07
C THR A 213 -2.63 -5.16 -5.17
N VAL A 214 -3.20 -4.00 -5.47
CA VAL A 214 -2.60 -2.69 -5.22
C VAL A 214 -3.41 -2.01 -4.12
N GLN A 215 -2.76 -1.45 -3.11
CA GLN A 215 -3.43 -0.86 -1.95
C GLN A 215 -2.96 0.56 -1.72
N GLN A 216 -3.89 1.45 -1.43
CA GLN A 216 -3.56 2.77 -0.91
C GLN A 216 -3.43 2.67 0.60
N ILE A 217 -2.30 3.11 1.14
CA ILE A 217 -1.98 3.00 2.57
C ILE A 217 -1.69 4.38 3.14
N ASP A 218 -2.39 4.73 4.20
CA ASP A 218 -2.18 5.94 4.98
C ASP A 218 -1.06 5.66 5.98
N LEU A 219 0.16 6.13 5.72
CA LEU A 219 1.31 5.91 6.58
C LEU A 219 1.32 6.89 7.76
N SER A 220 1.61 6.38 8.96
CA SER A 220 1.80 7.22 10.15
C SER A 220 3.29 7.60 10.28
N VAL A 221 3.59 8.86 9.95
CA VAL A 221 4.92 9.48 10.03
C VAL A 221 5.05 10.50 11.15
#